data_AF-A0A970NBR6-F1
#
_entry.id   AF-A0A970NBR6-F1
#
_cell.length_a   1.000
_cell.length_b   1.000
_cell.length_c   1.000
_cell.angle_alpha   90.00
_cell.angle_beta   90.00
_cell.angle_gamma   90.00
#
_symmetry.space_group_name_H-M   'P 1'
#
loop_
_entity.id
_entity.type
_entity.pdbx_description
1 polymer ?
#
loop_
_entity_poly.entity_id
_entity_poly.type
_entity_poly.pdbx_seq_one_letter_code
_entity_poly.pdbx_strand_id
1 'polypeptide(L)'
;MSNKSLLMIGNFLPSPKHNKNVWHFLAEKLADAGWSVISTSDKESQFLRLADMLLTIWRKRASYQVAHIDVFSGKAFLYAQLSTILLKKYHKTIVLTLHGGGLPEFANKRPRAVKQLLSAADVVVTPSAYPQQAFSHIRSDIKLIANPINLQESIYRERSVAAPRLIWVRAFHDVYNP
;
A
#
# COMPACT_ATOMS: atom_id res chain seq x y z
N MET A 1 12.19 23.87 -11.08
CA MET A 1 11.88 23.07 -9.89
C MET A 1 11.29 21.75 -10.36
N SER A 2 11.87 20.59 -10.02
CA SER A 2 11.31 19.31 -10.46
C SER A 2 9.89 19.18 -9.93
N ASN A 3 8.91 19.04 -10.82
CA ASN A 3 7.51 18.94 -10.42
C ASN A 3 7.35 17.66 -9.57
N LYS A 4 7.19 17.82 -8.25
CA LYS A 4 7.07 16.71 -7.28
C LYS A 4 5.69 16.09 -7.43
N SER A 5 5.49 15.25 -8.44
CA SER A 5 4.20 14.64 -8.74
C SER A 5 4.22 13.11 -8.63
N LEU A 6 3.20 12.59 -7.95
CA LEU A 6 3.10 11.19 -7.55
C LEU A 6 1.70 10.66 -7.88
N LEU A 7 1.64 9.48 -8.49
CA LEU A 7 0.42 8.67 -8.55
C LEU A 7 0.43 7.64 -7.42
N MET A 8 -0.62 7.59 -6.60
CA MET A 8 -0.81 6.59 -5.55
C MET A 8 -1.92 5.62 -5.95
N ILE A 9 -1.59 4.33 -5.92
CA ILE A 9 -2.46 3.22 -6.30
C ILE A 9 -2.60 2.31 -5.08
N GLY A 10 -3.69 2.50 -4.34
CA GLY A 10 -3.97 1.76 -3.10
C GLY A 10 -5.42 1.31 -3.05
N ASN A 11 -6.01 1.31 -1.86
CA ASN A 11 -7.46 1.13 -1.66
C ASN A 11 -8.05 2.44 -1.13
N PHE A 12 -8.31 3.39 -2.04
CA PHE A 12 -8.80 4.75 -1.74
C PHE A 12 -10.34 4.83 -1.74
N LEU A 13 -10.98 3.89 -1.04
CA LEU A 13 -12.44 3.89 -0.93
C LEU A 13 -12.93 5.07 -0.08
N PRO A 14 -14.06 5.69 -0.45
CA PRO A 14 -14.54 6.89 0.22
C PRO A 14 -14.98 6.63 1.67
N SER A 15 -14.61 7.58 2.52
CA SER A 15 -15.12 7.75 3.89
C SER A 15 -16.47 8.49 3.86
N PRO A 16 -17.42 8.27 4.80
CA PRO A 16 -17.31 7.55 6.08
C PRO A 16 -17.52 6.03 6.02
N LYS A 17 -17.97 5.49 4.87
CA LYS A 17 -18.33 4.07 4.77
C LYS A 17 -17.13 3.13 5.02
N HIS A 18 -15.91 3.57 4.75
CA HIS A 18 -14.69 2.79 4.91
C HIS A 18 -13.70 3.47 5.86
N ASN A 19 -12.91 2.65 6.54
CA ASN A 19 -11.84 3.12 7.42
C ASN A 19 -10.75 3.83 6.63
N LYS A 20 -10.33 4.98 7.14
CA LYS A 20 -9.13 5.66 6.65
C LYS A 20 -7.89 4.86 7.06
N ASN A 21 -7.04 4.57 6.09
CA ASN A 21 -5.86 3.73 6.26
C ASN A 21 -4.56 4.55 6.12
N VAL A 22 -3.42 3.95 6.43
CA VAL A 22 -2.10 4.62 6.39
C VAL A 22 -1.80 5.26 5.04
N TRP A 23 -2.15 4.63 3.91
CA TRP A 23 -1.94 5.21 2.58
C TRP A 23 -2.78 6.48 2.31
N HIS A 24 -3.92 6.65 2.97
CA HIS A 24 -4.68 7.90 2.89
C HIS A 24 -3.94 9.02 3.61
N PHE A 25 -3.46 8.75 4.83
CA PHE A 25 -2.65 9.72 5.59
C PHE A 25 -1.34 10.04 4.87
N LEU A 26 -0.71 9.07 4.22
CA LEU A 26 0.48 9.28 3.41
C LEU A 26 0.20 10.23 2.24
N ALA A 27 -0.91 10.03 1.52
CA ALA A 27 -1.31 10.92 0.41
C ALA A 27 -1.51 12.36 0.89
N GLU A 28 -2.23 12.55 2.00
CA GLU A 28 -2.46 13.86 2.60
C GLU A 28 -1.16 14.52 3.07
N LYS A 29 -0.29 13.79 3.79
CA LYS A 29 0.96 14.35 4.29
C LYS A 29 1.97 14.67 3.19
N LEU A 30 1.94 13.93 2.08
CA LEU A 30 2.71 14.29 0.89
C LEU A 30 2.18 15.57 0.24
N ALA A 31 0.85 15.73 0.15
CA ALA A 31 0.24 16.96 -0.33
C ALA A 31 0.58 18.15 0.57
N ASP A 32 0.50 18.00 1.90
CA ASP A 32 0.92 18.99 2.89
C ASP A 32 2.40 19.40 2.70
N ALA A 33 3.25 18.44 2.30
CA ALA A 33 4.67 18.65 1.99
C ALA A 33 4.93 19.23 0.59
N GLY A 34 3.88 19.65 -0.14
CA GLY A 34 3.96 20.30 -1.44
C GLY A 34 4.08 19.35 -2.64
N TRP A 35 3.71 18.07 -2.50
CA TRP A 35 3.61 17.15 -3.62
C TRP A 35 2.25 17.27 -4.33
N SER A 36 2.27 17.20 -5.66
CA SER A 36 1.06 16.99 -6.46
C SER A 36 0.69 15.51 -6.43
N VAL A 37 -0.22 15.12 -5.54
CA VAL A 37 -0.65 13.74 -5.36
C VAL A 37 -1.91 13.45 -6.18
N ILE A 38 -1.87 12.40 -7.00
CA ILE A 38 -3.01 11.83 -7.71
C ILE A 38 -3.30 10.49 -7.07
N SER A 39 -4.52 10.25 -6.60
CA SER A 39 -4.97 8.92 -6.14
C SER A 39 -6.03 8.35 -7.06
N THR A 40 -6.12 7.02 -7.12
CA THR A 40 -7.13 6.26 -7.86
C THR A 40 -7.63 5.11 -6.99
N SER A 41 -8.66 4.35 -7.42
CA SER A 41 -9.30 3.21 -6.76
C SER A 41 -10.50 3.50 -5.85
N ASP A 42 -11.22 4.59 -6.10
CA ASP A 42 -12.37 5.02 -5.28
C ASP A 42 -13.64 4.17 -5.50
N LYS A 43 -13.63 3.21 -6.43
CA LYS A 43 -14.79 2.38 -6.78
C LYS A 43 -14.90 1.13 -5.92
N GLU A 44 -16.09 0.85 -5.40
CA GLU A 44 -16.36 -0.36 -4.60
C GLU A 44 -16.32 -1.65 -5.43
N SER A 45 -16.84 -1.61 -6.66
CA SER A 45 -16.81 -2.76 -7.56
C SER A 45 -15.38 -3.10 -7.97
N GLN A 46 -14.99 -4.37 -7.79
CA GLN A 46 -13.65 -4.88 -8.08
C GLN A 46 -13.20 -4.63 -9.52
N PHE A 47 -14.11 -4.79 -10.49
CA PHE A 47 -13.81 -4.56 -11.90
C PHE A 47 -13.69 -3.06 -12.21
N LEU A 48 -14.64 -2.25 -11.73
CA LEU A 48 -14.60 -0.81 -11.93
C LEU A 48 -13.38 -0.17 -11.26
N ARG A 49 -12.95 -0.71 -10.11
CA ARG A 49 -11.74 -0.27 -9.41
C ARG A 49 -10.49 -0.50 -10.25
N LEU A 50 -10.35 -1.70 -10.81
CA LEU A 50 -9.21 -2.00 -11.69
C LEU A 50 -9.25 -1.13 -12.95
N ALA A 51 -10.41 -0.97 -13.57
CA ALA A 51 -10.57 -0.09 -14.73
C ALA A 51 -10.19 1.36 -14.40
N ASP A 52 -10.61 1.88 -13.25
CA ASP A 52 -10.25 3.21 -12.75
C ASP A 52 -8.73 3.36 -12.58
N MET A 53 -8.07 2.39 -11.96
CA MET A 53 -6.61 2.37 -11.79
C MET A 53 -5.89 2.45 -13.15
N LEU A 54 -6.24 1.56 -14.08
CA LEU A 54 -5.58 1.49 -15.40
C LEU A 54 -5.86 2.74 -16.25
N LEU A 55 -7.11 3.23 -16.22
CA LEU A 55 -7.51 4.43 -16.94
C LEU A 55 -6.80 5.66 -16.38
N THR A 56 -6.66 5.78 -15.07
CA THR A 56 -5.94 6.88 -14.42
C THR A 56 -4.46 6.85 -14.76
N ILE A 57 -3.81 5.68 -14.71
CA ILE A 57 -2.42 5.51 -15.13
C ILE A 57 -2.23 6.07 -16.55
N TRP A 58 -3.09 5.67 -17.48
CA TRP A 58 -2.98 6.08 -18.88
C TRP A 58 -3.33 7.57 -19.11
N ARG A 59 -4.47 8.06 -18.60
CA ARG A 59 -4.94 9.43 -18.85
C ARG A 59 -4.03 10.48 -18.20
N LYS A 60 -3.49 10.18 -17.01
CA LYS A 60 -2.67 11.11 -16.23
C LYS A 60 -1.17 10.88 -16.40
N ARG A 61 -0.73 10.01 -17.32
CA ARG A 61 0.68 9.63 -17.51
C ARG A 61 1.66 10.78 -17.71
N ALA A 62 1.23 11.94 -18.19
CA ALA A 62 2.09 13.12 -18.34
C ALA A 62 2.19 13.97 -17.06
N SER A 63 1.32 13.73 -16.08
CA SER A 63 1.18 14.54 -14.87
C SER A 63 2.00 14.04 -13.68
N TYR A 64 2.55 12.82 -13.75
CA TYR A 64 3.37 12.22 -12.69
C TYR A 64 4.58 11.49 -13.27
N GLN A 65 5.66 11.38 -12.49
CA GLN A 65 6.83 10.58 -12.88
C GLN A 65 7.07 9.39 -11.96
N VAL A 66 6.63 9.49 -10.69
CA VAL A 66 6.69 8.42 -9.71
C VAL A 66 5.29 7.86 -9.50
N ALA A 67 5.18 6.54 -9.38
CA ALA A 67 3.99 5.84 -8.97
C ALA A 67 4.29 4.99 -7.73
N HIS A 68 3.44 5.11 -6.72
CA HIS A 68 3.48 4.31 -5.50
C HIS A 68 2.28 3.36 -5.49
N ILE A 69 2.54 2.07 -5.23
CA ILE A 69 1.53 1.02 -5.28
C ILE A 69 1.54 0.24 -3.96
N ASP A 70 0.39 0.16 -3.31
CA ASP A 70 0.18 -0.72 -2.17
C ASP A 70 -0.11 -2.15 -2.66
N VAL A 71 0.73 -3.10 -2.24
CA VAL A 71 0.66 -4.50 -2.65
C VAL A 71 0.05 -5.34 -1.53
N PHE A 72 -1.07 -5.98 -1.83
CA PHE A 72 -1.75 -6.94 -0.94
C PHE A 72 -1.84 -8.32 -1.59
N SER A 73 -2.15 -9.34 -0.80
CA SER A 73 -2.39 -10.70 -1.30
C SER A 73 -3.77 -10.87 -1.98
N GLY A 74 -4.02 -12.05 -2.54
CA GLY A 74 -5.32 -12.41 -3.10
C GLY A 74 -5.66 -11.66 -4.39
N LYS A 75 -6.93 -11.26 -4.57
CA LYS A 75 -7.40 -10.55 -5.78
C LYS A 75 -6.73 -9.19 -5.98
N ALA A 76 -6.41 -8.49 -4.88
CA ALA A 76 -5.76 -7.18 -4.92
C ALA A 76 -4.35 -7.23 -5.52
N PHE A 77 -3.67 -8.39 -5.45
CA PHE A 77 -2.38 -8.59 -6.10
C PHE A 77 -2.46 -8.37 -7.62
N LEU A 78 -3.57 -8.76 -8.26
CA LEU A 78 -3.77 -8.57 -9.69
C LEU A 78 -3.77 -7.09 -10.06
N TYR A 79 -4.29 -6.22 -9.18
CA TYR A 79 -4.31 -4.78 -9.39
C TYR A 79 -2.89 -4.21 -9.42
N ALA A 80 -2.06 -4.61 -8.45
CA ALA A 80 -0.66 -4.21 -8.40
C ALA A 80 0.12 -4.73 -9.62
N GLN A 81 -0.12 -5.98 -10.03
CA GLN A 81 0.53 -6.58 -11.19
C GLN A 81 0.22 -5.85 -12.49
N LEU A 82 -1.05 -5.64 -12.81
CA LEU A 82 -1.46 -4.97 -14.04
C LEU A 82 -1.05 -3.49 -14.06
N SER A 83 -1.16 -2.82 -12.91
CA SER A 83 -0.70 -1.42 -12.78
C SER A 83 0.80 -1.32 -13.02
N THR A 84 1.59 -2.23 -12.46
CA THR A 84 3.06 -2.26 -12.64
C THR A 84 3.43 -2.47 -14.11
N ILE A 85 2.79 -3.41 -14.79
CA ILE A 85 3.05 -3.66 -16.22
C ILE A 85 2.78 -2.40 -17.05
N LEU A 86 1.65 -1.73 -16.79
CA LEU A 86 1.28 -0.51 -17.52
C LEU A 86 2.22 0.66 -17.21
N LEU A 87 2.65 0.81 -15.95
CA LEU A 87 3.61 1.84 -15.54
C LEU A 87 5.00 1.62 -16.15
N LYS A 88 5.46 0.36 -16.26
CA LYS A 88 6.71 0.03 -16.96
C LYS A 88 6.65 0.38 -18.43
N LYS A 89 5.51 0.13 -19.10
CA LYS A 89 5.28 0.53 -20.49
C LYS A 89 5.43 2.05 -20.70
N TYR A 90 5.13 2.86 -19.68
CA TYR A 90 5.28 4.32 -19.71
C TYR A 90 6.55 4.83 -19.02
N HIS A 91 7.53 3.96 -18.75
CA HIS A 91 8.82 4.31 -18.15
C HIS A 91 8.69 5.14 -16.85
N LYS A 92 7.72 4.78 -16.01
CA LYS A 92 7.52 5.41 -14.69
C LYS A 92 8.40 4.78 -13.63
N THR A 93 8.83 5.59 -12.66
CA THR A 93 9.48 5.09 -11.45
C THR A 93 8.43 4.47 -10.55
N ILE A 94 8.64 3.23 -10.13
CA ILE A 94 7.67 2.42 -9.38
C ILE A 94 8.20 2.14 -7.98
N VAL A 95 7.44 2.58 -6.98
CA VAL A 95 7.64 2.26 -5.57
C VAL A 95 6.53 1.31 -5.13
N LEU A 96 6.88 0.11 -4.65
CA LEU A 96 5.91 -0.81 -4.06
C LEU A 96 5.99 -0.73 -2.54
N THR A 97 4.83 -0.75 -1.86
CA THR A 97 4.77 -1.02 -0.42
C THR A 97 4.08 -2.36 -0.19
N LEU A 98 4.79 -3.29 0.44
CA LEU A 98 4.28 -4.62 0.74
C LEU A 98 3.45 -4.59 2.01
N HIS A 99 2.16 -4.91 1.89
CA HIS A 99 1.19 -4.97 2.99
C HIS A 99 0.63 -6.38 3.20
N GLY A 100 0.14 -6.61 4.41
CA GLY A 100 -0.65 -7.80 4.76
C GLY A 100 0.20 -9.03 5.12
N GLY A 101 -0.20 -9.72 6.19
CA GLY A 101 0.49 -10.92 6.67
C GLY A 101 0.37 -12.13 5.74
N GLY A 102 -0.66 -12.19 4.90
CA GLY A 102 -0.88 -13.31 3.97
C GLY A 102 -0.08 -13.22 2.66
N LEU A 103 0.73 -12.17 2.44
CA LEU A 103 1.46 -11.99 1.19
C LEU A 103 2.56 -13.05 0.98
N PRO A 104 3.35 -13.47 1.99
CA PRO A 104 4.29 -14.58 1.83
C PRO A 104 3.63 -15.91 1.49
N GLU A 105 2.52 -16.27 2.14
CA GLU A 105 1.79 -17.51 1.82
C GLU A 105 1.23 -17.47 0.39
N PHE A 106 0.70 -16.31 -0.03
CA PHE A 106 0.28 -16.09 -1.41
C PHE A 106 1.45 -16.24 -2.40
N ALA A 107 2.64 -15.77 -2.04
CA ALA A 107 3.83 -15.91 -2.88
C ALA A 107 4.26 -17.36 -3.07
N ASN A 108 4.10 -18.23 -2.07
CA ASN A 108 4.36 -19.66 -2.23
C ASN A 108 3.43 -20.29 -3.28
N LYS A 109 2.17 -19.84 -3.36
CA LYS A 109 1.20 -20.29 -4.37
C LYS A 109 1.44 -19.66 -5.75
N ARG A 110 2.06 -18.48 -5.81
CA ARG A 110 2.31 -17.72 -7.07
C ARG A 110 3.73 -17.13 -7.15
N PRO A 111 4.80 -17.96 -7.08
CA PRO A 111 6.16 -17.47 -6.88
C PRO A 111 6.67 -16.65 -8.07
N ARG A 112 6.34 -17.08 -9.29
CA ARG A 112 6.73 -16.38 -10.52
C ARG A 112 6.11 -14.98 -10.61
N ALA A 113 4.83 -14.85 -10.29
CA ALA A 113 4.12 -13.58 -10.37
C ALA A 113 4.65 -12.57 -9.33
N VAL A 114 4.90 -13.03 -8.10
CA VAL A 114 5.49 -12.18 -7.06
C VAL A 114 6.90 -11.75 -7.42
N LYS A 115 7.75 -12.69 -7.87
CA LYS A 115 9.11 -12.36 -8.32
C LYS A 115 9.11 -11.33 -9.45
N GLN A 116 8.24 -11.49 -10.45
CA GLN A 116 8.09 -10.52 -11.54
C GLN A 116 7.67 -9.13 -11.03
N LEU A 117 6.66 -9.06 -10.16
CA LEU A 117 6.21 -7.79 -9.58
C LEU A 117 7.33 -7.08 -8.83
N LEU A 118 8.02 -7.79 -7.92
CA LEU A 118 9.08 -7.22 -7.09
C LEU A 118 10.31 -6.81 -7.91
N SER A 119 10.63 -7.56 -8.96
CA SER A 119 11.78 -7.25 -9.84
C SER A 119 11.48 -6.09 -10.80
N ALA A 120 10.21 -5.82 -11.12
CA ALA A 120 9.84 -4.74 -12.00
C ALA A 120 9.92 -3.36 -11.34
N ALA A 121 9.78 -3.29 -10.02
CA ALA A 121 9.79 -2.05 -9.25
C ALA A 121 11.19 -1.46 -9.10
N ASP A 122 11.29 -0.13 -9.01
CA ASP A 122 12.56 0.54 -8.73
C ASP A 122 12.89 0.49 -7.24
N VAL A 123 11.87 0.67 -6.38
CA VAL A 123 12.02 0.57 -4.92
C VAL A 123 10.90 -0.30 -4.34
N VAL A 124 11.24 -1.13 -3.36
CA VAL A 124 10.27 -1.88 -2.57
C VAL A 124 10.46 -1.53 -1.10
N VAL A 125 9.36 -1.20 -0.43
CA VAL A 125 9.33 -0.90 1.00
C VAL A 125 8.28 -1.74 1.72
N THR A 126 8.36 -1.84 3.04
CA THR A 126 7.38 -2.56 3.86
C THR A 126 7.31 -1.98 5.27
N PRO A 127 6.16 -2.06 5.97
CA PRO A 127 6.00 -1.48 7.30
C PRO A 127 6.53 -2.35 8.44
N SER A 128 6.93 -3.60 8.19
CA SER A 128 7.46 -4.48 9.22
C SER A 128 8.56 -5.40 8.70
N ALA A 129 9.37 -5.94 9.61
CA ALA A 129 10.44 -6.88 9.26
C ALA A 129 9.92 -8.20 8.66
N TYR A 130 8.65 -8.55 8.90
CA TYR A 130 8.09 -9.84 8.48
C TYR A 130 8.07 -9.99 6.94
N PRO A 131 7.43 -9.11 6.13
CA PRO A 131 7.53 -9.20 4.68
C PRO A 131 8.95 -8.96 4.16
N GLN A 132 9.74 -8.11 4.83
CA GLN A 132 11.13 -7.85 4.46
C GLN A 132 11.96 -9.14 4.48
N GLN A 133 11.91 -9.88 5.59
CA GLN A 133 12.63 -11.14 5.75
C GLN A 133 12.07 -12.20 4.80
N ALA A 134 10.74 -12.32 4.71
CA ALA A 134 10.08 -13.30 3.85
C ALA A 134 10.46 -13.15 2.37
N PHE A 135 10.69 -11.93 1.88
CA PHE A 135 11.03 -11.66 0.49
C PHE A 135 12.51 -11.37 0.22
N SER A 136 13.36 -11.44 1.25
CA SER A 136 14.81 -11.16 1.13
C SER A 136 15.51 -12.02 0.07
N HIS A 137 15.07 -13.27 -0.08
CA HIS A 137 15.56 -14.22 -1.10
C HIS A 137 15.14 -13.86 -2.54
N ILE A 138 14.09 -13.05 -2.72
CA ILE A 138 13.65 -12.53 -4.02
C ILE A 138 14.32 -11.18 -4.29
N ARG A 139 14.38 -10.34 -3.25
CA ARG A 139 14.87 -8.97 -3.32
C ARG A 139 15.46 -8.57 -1.97
N SER A 140 16.77 -8.35 -1.94
CA SER A 140 17.54 -8.11 -0.71
C SER A 140 17.53 -6.65 -0.24
N ASP A 141 17.19 -5.69 -1.11
CA ASP A 141 17.20 -4.25 -0.84
C ASP A 141 15.83 -3.69 -0.39
N ILE A 142 14.91 -4.55 0.08
CA ILE A 142 13.61 -4.12 0.59
C ILE A 142 13.81 -3.22 1.82
N LYS A 143 13.30 -1.99 1.76
CA LYS A 143 13.46 -1.00 2.83
C LYS A 143 12.35 -1.12 3.88
N LEU A 144 12.73 -1.12 5.14
CA LEU A 144 11.78 -1.06 6.26
C LEU A 144 11.39 0.40 6.52
N ILE A 145 10.12 0.75 6.30
CA ILE A 145 9.54 2.06 6.65
C ILE A 145 8.28 1.82 7.46
N ALA A 146 8.41 1.89 8.78
CA ALA A 146 7.31 1.62 9.70
C ALA A 146 6.13 2.59 9.50
N ASN A 147 4.91 2.10 9.75
CA ASN A 147 3.73 2.96 9.76
C ASN A 147 3.85 4.02 10.87
N PRO A 148 3.62 5.30 10.56
CA PRO A 148 3.74 6.36 11.55
C PRO A 148 2.56 6.32 12.53
N ILE A 149 2.79 6.84 13.74
CA ILE A 149 1.77 7.13 14.75
C ILE A 149 1.85 8.62 15.06
N ASN A 150 0.70 9.31 15.05
CA ASN A 150 0.66 10.71 15.46
C ASN A 150 0.63 10.81 16.99
N LEU A 151 1.77 11.20 17.58
CA LEU A 151 1.89 11.33 19.03
C LEU A 151 1.04 12.48 19.61
N GLN A 152 0.74 13.52 18.82
CA GLN A 152 -0.10 14.64 19.27
C GLN A 152 -1.58 14.23 19.43
N GLU A 153 -2.04 13.26 18.64
CA GLU A 153 -3.40 12.71 18.70
C GLU A 153 -3.47 11.43 19.57
N SER A 154 -2.33 10.93 20.03
CA SER A 154 -2.26 9.69 20.81
C SER A 154 -2.70 9.95 22.25
N ILE A 155 -3.79 9.31 22.66
CA ILE A 155 -4.26 9.36 24.05
C ILE A 155 -3.32 8.51 24.91
N TYR A 156 -2.45 9.15 25.67
CA TYR A 156 -1.66 8.49 26.71
C TYR A 156 -2.41 8.52 28.04
N ARG A 157 -2.50 7.36 28.70
CA ARG A 157 -3.05 7.23 30.05
C ARG A 157 -2.18 6.28 30.85
N GLU A 158 -1.45 6.83 31.81
CA GLU A 158 -0.73 6.04 32.81
C GLU A 158 -1.71 5.26 33.68
N ARG A 159 -1.42 3.98 33.93
CA ARG A 159 -2.24 3.10 34.76
C ARG A 159 -1.45 2.74 36.03
N SER A 160 -1.87 3.27 37.17
CA SER A 160 -1.26 2.98 38.48
C SER A 160 -1.73 1.66 39.10
N VAL A 161 -2.85 1.09 38.63
CA VAL A 161 -3.40 -0.18 39.10
C VAL A 161 -3.62 -1.11 37.91
N ALA A 162 -3.09 -2.32 37.98
CA ALA A 162 -3.30 -3.35 36.97
C ALA A 162 -4.72 -3.93 37.07
N ALA A 163 -5.43 -4.02 35.94
CA ALA A 163 -6.75 -4.65 35.85
C ALA A 163 -6.82 -5.53 34.59
N PRO A 164 -7.48 -6.70 34.63
CA PRO A 164 -7.52 -7.66 33.53
C PRO A 164 -8.53 -7.21 32.44
N ARG A 165 -8.26 -6.09 31.78
CA ARG A 165 -9.11 -5.56 30.69
C ARG A 165 -8.49 -5.91 29.35
N LEU A 166 -9.17 -6.77 28.59
CA LEU A 166 -8.81 -7.08 27.21
C LEU A 166 -9.40 -6.02 26.26
N ILE A 167 -8.58 -5.53 25.33
CA ILE A 167 -9.01 -4.61 24.27
C ILE A 167 -8.73 -5.29 22.93
N TRP A 168 -9.76 -5.45 22.11
CA TRP A 168 -9.68 -5.99 20.76
C TRP A 168 -10.00 -4.88 19.75
N VAL A 169 -9.03 -4.50 18.91
CA VAL A 169 -9.12 -3.37 17.96
C VAL A 169 -9.15 -3.84 16.50
N ARG A 170 -9.68 -5.04 16.27
CA ARG A 170 -9.83 -5.65 14.95
C ARG A 170 -11.26 -6.18 14.77
N ALA A 171 -11.61 -6.51 13.54
CA ALA A 171 -12.86 -7.21 13.29
C ALA A 171 -12.82 -8.62 13.91
N PHE A 172 -13.97 -9.13 14.38
CA PHE A 172 -14.14 -10.53 14.74
C PHE A 172 -14.26 -11.36 13.46
N HIS A 173 -13.12 -11.67 12.86
CA HIS A 173 -13.03 -12.40 11.61
C HIS A 173 -11.96 -13.49 11.74
N ASP A 174 -12.20 -14.69 11.22
CA ASP A 174 -11.35 -15.88 11.39
C ASP A 174 -9.87 -15.65 11.06
N VAL A 175 -9.59 -14.77 10.10
CA VAL A 175 -8.23 -14.34 9.73
C VAL A 175 -7.41 -13.76 10.90
N TYR A 176 -8.08 -13.21 11.91
CA TYR A 176 -7.43 -12.65 13.10
C TYR A 176 -7.46 -13.59 14.30
N ASN A 177 -8.10 -14.77 14.17
CA ASN A 177 -8.30 -15.74 15.26
C ASN A 177 -8.72 -15.06 16.58
N PRO A 178 -9.85 -14.32 16.56
CA PRO A 178 -10.29 -13.47 17.67
C PRO A 178 -10.69 -14.22 18.94
#